data_AF-L1NPC4-F1
#
_entry.id   AF-L1NPC4-F1
#
_cell.length_a   1.000
_cell.length_b   1.000
_cell.length_c   1.000
_cell.angle_alpha   90.00
_cell.angle_beta   90.00
_cell.angle_gamma   90.00
#
_symmetry.space_group_name_H-M   'P 1'
#
loop_
_entity.id
_entity.type
_entity.pdbx_description
1 polymer ?
#
loop_
_entity_poly.entity_id
_entity_poly.type
_entity_poly.pdbx_seq_one_letter_code
_entity_poly.pdbx_strand_id
1 'polypeptide(L)'
;MTAIETLKQWFSNLKKPTQEQFWAWLDSFWHKSEKIPMASVEGLDKLVEGTASAEQLSNHLNDTQAHKVLFDKKVDKVEGKELSSNDFTNEYKEKLEGLHQVDISGLLPKGDYTGTAQDLKKLIDEKANKNHKHSWGDIEGSPADLGDAFKKVIDNLQIGGRNLILQSQQRITKTITSPGFVEIYNLSQQLEIGKTYIFTYKNHKAKEVLFFLWNGSWEQSTQVYNGKPFEVTKQYNNLRAHTNGETEYDFELLKLEKGNIPTDWTPAPEDFDFYKKQIDYSELKTFKNRPAGSWGVLLGDGGGIYVNFPSNSSTSSLEFFKPNWYPSTRIGVRNSVDANRFNEDNGEFRDLAWYDDVLRAGVECTQNTTLQKVHQNQTLFVTTPCNIELNTIDDLSSVSFRKVFDSGVVSFSCNGKNIIYTADNQFNGKKGSTAVISRYGNDCYIDIRNV
;
A
#
# COMPACT_ATOMS: atom_id res chain seq x y z
N MET A 1 -12.87 18.65 -8.11
CA MET A 1 -12.22 17.49 -7.48
C MET A 1 -12.19 16.35 -8.47
N THR A 2 -11.07 15.63 -8.55
CA THR A 2 -10.93 14.44 -9.38
C THR A 2 -11.73 13.30 -8.75
N ALA A 3 -12.49 12.55 -9.55
CA ALA A 3 -13.27 11.43 -9.05
C ALA A 3 -12.34 10.34 -8.47
N ILE A 4 -12.74 9.74 -7.34
CA ILE A 4 -11.94 8.73 -6.64
C ILE A 4 -11.58 7.53 -7.51
N GLU A 5 -12.46 7.15 -8.44
CA GLU A 5 -12.22 6.05 -9.38
C GLU A 5 -11.12 6.39 -10.42
N THR A 6 -11.03 7.65 -10.84
CA THR A 6 -9.94 8.13 -11.69
C THR A 6 -8.62 8.16 -10.93
N LEU A 7 -8.64 8.59 -9.66
CA LEU A 7 -7.46 8.58 -8.79
C LEU A 7 -6.93 7.16 -8.60
N LYS A 8 -7.78 6.18 -8.27
CA LYS A 8 -7.37 4.76 -8.09
C LYS A 8 -6.67 4.17 -9.33
N GLN A 9 -7.06 4.58 -10.53
CA GLN A 9 -6.43 4.11 -11.77
C GLN A 9 -5.00 4.64 -11.95
N TRP A 10 -4.68 5.83 -11.43
CA TRP A 10 -3.33 6.41 -11.51
C TRP A 10 -2.34 5.69 -10.58
N PHE A 11 -2.83 5.12 -9.48
CA PHE A 11 -2.03 4.42 -8.46
C PHE A 11 -2.20 2.89 -8.48
N SER A 12 -2.70 2.33 -9.59
CA SER A 12 -2.77 0.87 -9.76
C SER A 12 -1.39 0.24 -9.94
N ASN A 13 -1.26 -1.05 -9.67
CA ASN A 13 0.02 -1.78 -9.75
C ASN A 13 0.80 -1.48 -11.04
N LEU A 14 2.09 -1.21 -10.88
CA LEU A 14 3.05 -0.92 -11.97
C LEU A 14 2.79 0.39 -12.73
N LYS A 15 1.84 1.23 -12.29
CA LYS A 15 1.68 2.59 -12.83
C LYS A 15 2.38 3.61 -11.94
N LYS A 16 3.07 4.56 -12.58
CA LYS A 16 3.63 5.75 -11.94
C LYS A 16 2.81 6.95 -12.41
N PRO A 17 2.08 7.65 -11.50
CA PRO A 17 1.36 8.86 -11.88
C PRO A 17 2.31 9.91 -12.48
N THR A 18 1.84 10.66 -13.46
CA THR A 18 2.56 11.85 -13.93
C THR A 18 2.52 12.94 -12.85
N GLN A 19 3.35 13.97 -13.00
CA GLN A 19 3.36 15.11 -12.08
C GLN A 19 1.97 15.76 -11.97
N GLU A 20 1.29 15.93 -13.10
CA GLU A 20 -0.05 16.53 -13.18
C GLU A 20 -1.08 15.65 -12.48
N GLN A 21 -0.99 14.32 -12.62
CA GLN A 21 -1.85 13.37 -11.92
C GLN A 21 -1.60 13.40 -10.41
N PHE A 22 -0.35 13.58 -10.00
CA PHE A 22 0.00 13.69 -8.58
C PHE A 22 -0.51 15.00 -7.96
N TRP A 23 -0.41 16.13 -8.67
CA TRP A 23 -0.99 17.40 -8.22
C TRP A 23 -2.52 17.35 -8.16
N ALA A 24 -3.16 16.79 -9.20
CA ALA A 24 -4.61 16.61 -9.22
C ALA A 24 -5.12 15.68 -8.09
N TRP A 25 -4.28 14.77 -7.60
CA TRP A 25 -4.57 13.98 -6.40
C TRP A 25 -4.55 14.84 -5.14
N LEU A 26 -3.51 15.67 -4.94
CA LEU A 26 -3.41 16.57 -3.79
C LEU A 26 -4.57 17.57 -3.75
N ASP A 27 -4.88 18.21 -4.89
CA ASP A 27 -5.97 19.19 -5.02
C ASP A 27 -7.38 18.59 -4.88
N SER A 28 -7.49 17.26 -4.80
CA SER A 28 -8.77 16.58 -4.56
C SER A 28 -9.13 16.48 -3.08
N PHE A 29 -8.25 16.92 -2.16
CA PHE A 29 -8.50 16.95 -0.72
C PHE A 29 -8.39 18.37 -0.18
N TRP A 30 -9.14 18.67 0.88
CA TRP A 30 -8.98 19.91 1.63
C TRP A 30 -7.78 19.80 2.58
N HIS A 31 -6.90 20.79 2.58
CA HIS A 31 -5.79 20.86 3.51
C HIS A 31 -6.24 21.38 4.88
N LYS A 32 -5.53 20.98 5.95
CA LYS A 32 -5.88 21.37 7.35
C LYS A 32 -5.91 22.89 7.58
N SER A 33 -5.19 23.66 6.77
CA SER A 33 -5.14 25.12 6.83
C SER A 33 -6.26 25.82 6.05
N GLU A 34 -7.04 25.07 5.27
CA GLU A 34 -8.06 25.64 4.38
C GLU A 34 -9.43 25.69 5.05
N LYS A 35 -10.17 26.76 4.77
CA LYS A 35 -11.56 26.89 5.22
C LYS A 35 -12.47 26.17 4.23
N ILE A 36 -13.31 25.27 4.74
CA ILE A 36 -14.30 24.54 3.91
C ILE A 36 -15.48 25.49 3.61
N PRO A 37 -15.78 25.79 2.33
CA PRO A 37 -16.94 26.61 1.98
C PRO A 37 -18.26 25.92 2.35
N MET A 38 -19.23 26.68 2.86
CA MET A 38 -20.57 26.19 3.24
C MET A 38 -21.26 25.40 2.12
N ALA A 39 -21.08 25.84 0.87
CA ALA A 39 -21.65 25.22 -0.33
C ALA A 39 -21.05 23.84 -0.68
N SER A 40 -19.92 23.48 -0.07
CA SER A 40 -19.24 22.19 -0.29
C SER A 40 -19.70 21.09 0.68
N VAL A 41 -20.63 21.40 1.59
CA VAL A 41 -21.18 20.45 2.57
C VAL A 41 -22.57 20.00 2.12
N GLU A 42 -22.67 18.76 1.67
CA GLU A 42 -23.92 18.18 1.17
C GLU A 42 -24.98 18.09 2.29
N GLY A 43 -26.21 18.53 1.99
CA GLY A 43 -27.35 18.48 2.92
C GLY A 43 -27.40 19.60 3.95
N LEU A 44 -26.43 20.52 3.96
CA LEU A 44 -26.42 21.67 4.86
C LEU A 44 -27.49 22.69 4.51
N ASP A 45 -27.79 22.85 3.21
CA ASP A 45 -28.92 23.61 2.69
C ASP A 45 -30.26 23.07 3.21
N LYS A 46 -30.49 21.76 3.10
CA LYS A 46 -31.71 21.09 3.56
C LYS A 46 -31.90 21.17 5.07
N LEU A 47 -30.81 21.14 5.83
CA LEU A 47 -30.86 21.29 7.29
C LEU A 47 -31.33 22.69 7.69
N VAL A 48 -30.95 23.71 6.91
CA VAL A 48 -31.31 25.11 7.15
C VAL A 48 -32.73 25.43 6.66
N GLU A 49 -33.22 24.75 5.61
CA GLU A 49 -34.60 24.90 5.11
C GLU A 49 -35.68 24.54 6.15
N GLY A 50 -35.36 23.69 7.13
CA GLY A 50 -36.25 23.35 8.25
C GLY A 50 -36.28 24.40 9.37
N THR A 51 -35.51 25.48 9.25
CA THR A 51 -35.41 26.53 10.27
C THR A 51 -36.09 27.81 9.76
N ALA A 52 -36.87 28.47 10.62
CA ALA A 52 -37.37 29.81 10.31
C ALA A 52 -36.17 30.76 10.26
N SER A 53 -36.06 31.55 9.19
CA SER A 53 -35.04 32.60 9.14
C SER A 53 -35.26 33.59 10.29
N ALA A 54 -34.19 34.29 10.70
CA ALA A 54 -34.29 35.30 11.76
C ALA A 54 -35.38 36.35 11.45
N GLU A 55 -35.55 36.68 10.18
CA GLU A 55 -36.56 37.61 9.70
C GLU A 55 -37.96 37.01 9.72
N GLN A 56 -38.15 35.74 9.33
CA GLN A 56 -39.44 35.05 9.44
C GLN A 56 -39.89 34.91 10.90
N LEU A 57 -38.97 34.59 11.81
CA LEU A 57 -39.24 34.53 13.23
C LEU A 57 -39.56 35.91 13.80
N SER A 58 -38.82 36.95 13.40
CA SER A 58 -39.08 38.33 13.83
C SER A 58 -40.44 38.82 13.36
N ASN A 59 -40.81 38.52 12.11
CA ASN A 59 -42.12 38.85 11.56
C ASN A 59 -43.25 38.10 12.28
N HIS A 60 -43.05 36.83 12.62
CA HIS A 60 -44.02 36.07 13.41
C HIS A 60 -44.19 36.59 14.84
N LEU A 61 -43.09 36.98 15.51
CA LEU A 61 -43.11 37.57 16.86
C LEU A 61 -43.82 38.92 16.92
N ASN A 62 -43.68 39.72 15.86
CA ASN A 62 -44.27 41.06 15.78
C ASN A 62 -45.65 41.08 15.12
N ASP A 63 -46.11 39.96 14.55
CA ASP A 63 -47.46 39.83 14.01
C ASP A 63 -48.47 39.59 15.15
N THR A 64 -49.12 40.68 15.56
CA THR A 64 -50.19 40.68 16.56
C THR A 64 -51.38 39.78 16.21
N GLN A 65 -51.49 39.28 14.97
CA GLN A 65 -52.56 38.42 14.50
C GLN A 65 -52.13 36.97 14.20
N ALA A 66 -50.86 36.61 14.45
CA ALA A 66 -50.31 35.29 14.10
C ALA A 66 -51.09 34.09 14.68
N HIS A 67 -51.82 34.31 15.76
CA HIS A 67 -52.65 33.29 16.43
C HIS A 67 -54.11 33.72 16.63
N LYS A 68 -54.59 34.73 15.89
CA LYS A 68 -55.93 35.30 16.05
C LYS A 68 -57.04 34.25 15.98
N VAL A 69 -56.96 33.31 15.04
CA VAL A 69 -57.97 32.24 14.88
C VAL A 69 -58.04 31.29 16.09
N LEU A 70 -56.92 31.06 16.77
CA LEU A 70 -56.88 30.26 18.00
C LEU A 70 -57.44 31.04 19.19
N PHE A 71 -57.18 32.35 19.25
CA PHE A 71 -57.76 33.23 20.26
C PHE A 71 -59.26 33.48 20.04
N ASP A 72 -59.74 33.55 18.80
CA ASP A 72 -61.17 33.71 18.48
C ASP A 72 -61.98 32.45 18.87
N LYS A 73 -61.33 31.29 19.06
CA LYS A 73 -61.94 30.06 19.62
C LYS A 73 -61.90 30.00 21.14
N LYS A 74 -61.18 30.91 21.79
CA LYS A 74 -61.07 30.95 23.24
C LYS A 74 -62.37 31.50 23.82
N VAL A 75 -62.96 30.78 24.76
CA VAL A 75 -64.12 31.27 25.52
C VAL A 75 -63.60 32.12 26.67
N ASP A 76 -63.80 33.44 26.57
CA ASP A 76 -63.40 34.36 27.63
C ASP A 76 -64.48 34.46 28.71
N LYS A 77 -64.06 34.49 29.97
CA LYS A 77 -64.94 34.72 31.12
C LYS A 77 -65.08 36.22 31.34
N VAL A 78 -66.26 36.76 31.03
CA VAL A 78 -66.60 38.18 31.30
C VAL A 78 -67.40 38.23 32.60
N GLU A 79 -66.98 39.09 33.52
CA GLU A 79 -67.66 39.30 34.80
C GLU A 79 -69.09 39.80 34.55
N GLY A 80 -70.10 39.03 35.00
CA GLY A 80 -71.52 39.36 34.85
C GLY A 80 -72.24 38.82 33.60
N LYS A 81 -71.60 38.00 32.74
CA LYS A 81 -72.27 37.29 31.64
C LYS A 81 -72.00 35.78 31.69
N GLU A 82 -72.99 34.97 31.29
CA GLU A 82 -72.80 33.52 31.11
C GLU A 82 -71.94 33.21 29.87
N LEU A 83 -71.32 32.02 29.86
CA LEU A 83 -70.52 31.48 28.74
C LEU A 83 -71.35 31.48 27.45
N SER A 84 -70.72 31.72 26.30
CA SER A 84 -71.41 31.82 25.00
C SER A 84 -72.10 30.52 24.53
N SER A 85 -71.81 29.37 25.16
CA SER A 85 -72.67 28.17 25.19
C SER A 85 -72.48 27.44 26.52
N ASN A 86 -73.55 26.83 27.04
CA ASN A 86 -73.56 26.15 28.33
C ASN A 86 -73.94 24.67 28.14
N ASP A 87 -72.96 23.77 28.29
CA ASP A 87 -73.11 22.33 28.00
C ASP A 87 -73.31 21.45 29.26
N PHE A 88 -73.65 22.04 30.41
CA PHE A 88 -73.80 21.30 31.68
C PHE A 88 -75.27 20.95 31.99
N THR A 89 -75.56 19.67 32.28
CA THR A 89 -76.86 19.22 32.78
C THR A 89 -77.04 19.56 34.27
N ASN A 90 -78.28 19.80 34.68
CA ASN A 90 -78.67 20.28 36.03
C ASN A 90 -78.12 19.42 37.19
N GLU A 91 -77.80 18.15 36.93
CA GLU A 91 -77.34 17.18 37.93
C GLU A 91 -75.91 17.44 38.45
N TYR A 92 -75.03 18.05 37.66
CA TYR A 92 -73.68 18.38 38.10
C TYR A 92 -73.62 19.65 38.97
N LYS A 93 -74.64 20.51 38.85
CA LYS A 93 -74.73 21.76 39.62
C LYS A 93 -75.04 21.48 41.09
N GLU A 94 -75.94 20.54 41.38
CA GLU A 94 -76.27 20.14 42.75
C GLU A 94 -75.11 19.46 43.49
N LYS A 95 -74.29 18.65 42.80
CA LYS A 95 -73.12 17.99 43.44
C LYS A 95 -72.03 18.98 43.85
N LEU A 96 -71.91 20.10 43.13
CA LEU A 96 -70.88 21.11 43.41
C LEU A 96 -71.24 21.97 44.63
N GLU A 97 -72.53 22.28 44.83
CA GLU A 97 -72.97 23.07 45.98
C GLU A 97 -72.90 22.32 47.33
N GLY A 98 -72.77 20.98 47.30
CA GLY A 98 -72.67 20.15 48.51
C GLY A 98 -71.27 20.00 49.12
N LEU A 99 -70.21 20.60 48.54
CA LEU A 99 -68.84 20.44 49.02
C LEU A 99 -68.45 21.52 50.06
N HIS A 100 -68.37 21.15 51.33
CA HIS A 100 -67.76 22.01 52.36
C HIS A 100 -66.22 21.86 52.39
N GLN A 101 -65.55 23.00 52.55
CA GLN A 101 -64.10 23.16 52.50
C GLN A 101 -63.43 22.57 53.76
N VAL A 102 -62.52 21.60 53.58
CA VAL A 102 -61.70 21.05 54.67
C VAL A 102 -60.40 21.87 54.77
N ASP A 103 -60.14 22.49 55.91
CA ASP A 103 -58.90 23.23 56.16
C ASP A 103 -57.74 22.26 56.44
N ILE A 104 -56.80 22.20 55.50
CA ILE A 104 -55.59 21.34 55.52
C ILE A 104 -54.31 22.15 55.81
N SER A 105 -54.45 23.41 56.28
CA SER A 105 -53.33 24.34 56.50
C SER A 105 -52.33 23.92 57.58
N GLY A 106 -52.67 22.95 58.44
CA GLY A 106 -51.80 22.42 59.51
C GLY A 106 -50.94 21.21 59.16
N LEU A 107 -51.05 20.64 57.96
CA LEU A 107 -50.38 19.37 57.60
C LEU A 107 -48.98 19.53 56.98
N LEU A 108 -48.49 20.75 56.79
CA LEU A 108 -47.19 21.02 56.15
C LEU A 108 -46.33 21.93 57.04
N PRO A 109 -45.14 21.51 57.49
CA PRO A 109 -44.22 22.39 58.21
C PRO A 109 -43.66 23.45 57.25
N LYS A 110 -43.99 24.73 57.48
CA LYS A 110 -43.68 25.85 56.56
C LYS A 110 -42.33 26.56 56.82
N GLY A 111 -41.54 26.12 57.80
CA GLY A 111 -40.37 26.90 58.25
C GLY A 111 -40.75 28.34 58.63
N ASP A 112 -39.84 29.29 58.44
CA ASP A 112 -40.07 30.73 58.73
C ASP A 112 -40.95 31.45 57.68
N TYR A 113 -41.49 30.72 56.69
CA TYR A 113 -42.29 31.31 55.62
C TYR A 113 -43.76 31.42 56.00
N THR A 114 -44.32 32.64 55.95
CA THR A 114 -45.68 32.96 56.44
C THR A 114 -46.73 33.16 55.35
N GLY A 115 -46.40 32.94 54.07
CA GLY A 115 -47.32 33.11 52.93
C GLY A 115 -48.20 31.88 52.59
N THR A 116 -49.12 32.05 51.64
CA THR A 116 -49.95 30.95 51.11
C THR A 116 -49.16 30.07 50.12
N ALA A 117 -49.69 28.88 49.80
CA ALA A 117 -49.08 27.99 48.80
C ALA A 117 -49.05 28.62 47.39
N GLN A 118 -50.04 29.47 47.07
CA GLN A 118 -50.06 30.25 45.83
C GLN A 118 -48.95 31.31 45.81
N ASP A 119 -48.69 31.97 46.94
CA ASP A 119 -47.60 32.95 47.05
C ASP A 119 -46.23 32.27 46.88
N LEU A 120 -46.06 31.08 47.46
CA LEU A 120 -44.82 30.31 47.32
C LEU A 120 -44.59 29.89 45.85
N LYS A 121 -45.65 29.43 45.17
CA LYS A 121 -45.57 29.09 43.74
C LYS A 121 -45.21 30.30 42.89
N LYS A 122 -45.80 31.46 43.18
CA LYS A 122 -45.50 32.72 42.49
C LYS A 122 -44.05 33.15 42.67
N LEU A 123 -43.50 33.05 43.89
CA LEU A 123 -42.09 33.34 44.15
C LEU A 123 -41.14 32.37 43.44
N ILE A 124 -41.48 31.09 43.36
CA ILE A 124 -40.72 30.09 42.60
C ILE A 124 -40.75 30.43 41.12
N ASP A 125 -41.92 30.76 40.57
CA ASP A 125 -42.09 31.13 39.17
C ASP A 125 -41.40 32.47 38.81
N GLU A 126 -41.31 33.43 39.73
CA GLU A 126 -40.59 34.70 39.56
C GLU A 126 -39.06 34.54 39.68
N LYS A 127 -38.57 33.63 40.55
CA LYS A 127 -37.13 33.35 40.70
C LYS A 127 -36.59 32.33 39.71
N ALA A 128 -37.43 31.43 39.19
CA ALA A 128 -37.02 30.44 38.20
C ALA A 128 -37.09 31.06 36.80
N ASN A 129 -35.94 31.46 36.26
CA ASN A 129 -35.86 31.88 34.86
C ASN A 129 -36.20 30.69 33.94
N LYS A 130 -37.40 30.68 33.35
CA LYS A 130 -37.90 29.61 32.45
C LYS A 130 -37.12 29.49 31.13
N ASN A 131 -36.25 30.44 30.83
CA ASN A 131 -35.36 30.45 29.68
C ASN A 131 -33.90 30.16 30.07
N HIS A 132 -33.64 29.71 31.30
CA HIS A 132 -32.30 29.30 31.70
C HIS A 132 -31.82 28.15 30.82
N LYS A 133 -30.78 28.43 30.04
CA LYS A 133 -29.99 27.44 29.33
C LYS A 133 -28.65 27.32 30.06
N HIS A 134 -28.18 26.11 30.29
CA HIS A 134 -26.80 25.87 30.69
C HIS A 134 -25.92 26.07 29.46
N SER A 135 -24.94 26.96 29.54
CA SER A 135 -23.83 26.96 28.60
C SER A 135 -22.95 25.74 28.89
N TRP A 136 -22.24 25.24 27.89
CA TRP A 136 -21.36 24.06 28.05
C TRP A 136 -20.36 24.18 29.22
N GLY A 137 -19.93 25.41 29.53
CA GLY A 137 -19.07 25.72 30.68
C GLY A 137 -19.76 25.78 32.05
N ASP A 138 -21.09 25.74 32.12
CA ASP A 138 -21.87 25.78 33.37
C ASP A 138 -22.10 24.38 33.98
N ILE A 139 -21.66 23.32 33.29
CA ILE A 139 -21.78 21.93 33.73
C ILE A 139 -20.44 21.51 34.36
N GLU A 140 -20.45 21.24 35.66
CA GLU A 140 -19.27 20.83 36.41
C GLU A 140 -18.68 19.52 35.84
N GLY A 141 -17.41 19.55 35.45
CA GLY A 141 -16.71 18.42 34.82
C GLY A 141 -16.73 18.38 33.29
N SER A 142 -17.38 19.34 32.61
CA SER A 142 -17.36 19.42 31.14
C SER A 142 -15.98 19.82 30.59
N PRO A 143 -15.46 19.14 29.55
CA PRO A 143 -14.21 19.54 28.88
C PRO A 143 -14.34 20.91 28.22
N ALA A 144 -13.38 21.83 28.41
CA ALA A 144 -13.48 23.22 27.94
C ALA A 144 -13.69 23.37 26.41
N ASP A 145 -13.22 22.40 25.62
CA ASP A 145 -13.41 22.35 24.17
C ASP A 145 -13.52 20.88 23.72
N LEU A 146 -14.60 20.54 23.00
CA LEU A 146 -14.77 19.22 22.39
C LEU A 146 -13.62 18.92 21.41
N GLY A 147 -13.10 19.96 20.76
CA GLY A 147 -11.95 19.88 19.86
C GLY A 147 -10.67 19.45 20.57
N ASP A 148 -10.44 19.90 21.80
CA ASP A 148 -9.26 19.51 22.57
C ASP A 148 -9.35 18.07 23.08
N ALA A 149 -10.55 17.59 23.42
CA ALA A 149 -10.77 16.18 23.73
C ALA A 149 -10.51 15.28 22.52
N PHE A 150 -11.00 15.66 21.33
CA PHE A 150 -10.74 14.92 20.09
C PHE A 150 -9.26 14.98 19.67
N LYS A 151 -8.63 16.16 19.73
CA LYS A 151 -7.18 16.31 19.47
C LYS A 151 -6.37 15.42 20.41
N LYS A 152 -6.68 15.41 21.71
CA LYS A 152 -5.98 14.55 22.67
C LYS A 152 -6.11 13.07 22.33
N VAL A 153 -7.25 12.61 21.79
CA VAL A 153 -7.40 11.22 21.33
C VAL A 153 -6.58 10.95 20.07
N ILE A 154 -6.62 11.87 19.09
CA ILE A 154 -5.89 11.72 17.82
C ILE A 154 -4.37 11.82 18.01
N ASP A 155 -3.90 12.74 18.84
CA ASP A 155 -2.48 12.96 19.11
C ASP A 155 -1.84 11.78 19.84
N ASN A 156 -2.65 11.01 20.58
CA ASN A 156 -2.21 9.79 21.27
C ASN A 156 -2.38 8.53 20.40
N LEU A 157 -2.89 8.64 19.17
CA LEU A 157 -3.04 7.52 18.26
C LEU A 157 -1.69 7.17 17.62
N GLN A 158 -1.19 5.98 17.90
CA GLN A 158 0.05 5.46 17.33
C GLN A 158 -0.28 4.21 16.53
N ILE A 159 -0.23 4.31 15.20
CA ILE A 159 -0.50 3.17 14.30
C ILE A 159 0.81 2.77 13.64
N GLY A 160 1.20 1.51 13.82
CA GLY A 160 2.18 0.83 12.99
C GLY A 160 1.52 -0.35 12.30
N GLY A 161 2.08 -0.78 11.17
CA GLY A 161 1.59 -1.93 10.41
C GLY A 161 2.63 -3.03 10.18
N ARG A 162 3.90 -2.77 10.51
CA ARG A 162 5.00 -3.72 10.29
C ARG A 162 4.98 -4.78 11.39
N ASN A 163 4.77 -6.04 11.01
CA ASN A 163 5.00 -7.18 11.89
C ASN A 163 6.50 -7.35 12.14
N LEU A 164 6.88 -7.46 13.42
CA LEU A 164 8.26 -7.67 13.85
C LEU A 164 8.58 -9.12 14.21
N ILE A 165 7.61 -10.03 14.16
CA ILE A 165 7.80 -11.44 14.50
C ILE A 165 8.07 -12.23 13.22
N LEU A 166 9.27 -12.80 13.11
CA LEU A 166 9.67 -13.64 11.98
C LEU A 166 8.92 -14.98 11.99
N GLN A 167 8.62 -15.49 10.80
CA GLN A 167 7.99 -16.79 10.53
C GLN A 167 6.68 -17.03 11.30
N SER A 168 5.94 -15.96 11.57
CA SER A 168 4.79 -15.94 12.49
C SER A 168 3.46 -16.35 11.87
N GLN A 169 3.46 -16.78 10.60
CA GLN A 169 2.25 -17.24 9.90
C GLN A 169 1.80 -18.64 10.34
N GLN A 170 2.75 -19.48 10.75
CA GLN A 170 2.48 -20.90 10.98
C GLN A 170 1.48 -21.12 12.11
N ARG A 171 0.55 -22.06 11.90
CA ARG A 171 -0.37 -22.53 12.92
C ARG A 171 0.29 -23.61 13.76
N ILE A 172 0.28 -23.42 15.07
CA ILE A 172 0.81 -24.36 16.04
C ILE A 172 -0.35 -25.00 16.78
N THR A 173 -0.46 -26.32 16.68
CA THR A 173 -1.37 -27.13 17.50
C THR A 173 -0.56 -28.11 18.32
N LYS A 174 -0.63 -28.01 19.65
CA LYS A 174 0.20 -28.82 20.55
C LYS A 174 -0.54 -29.16 21.83
N THR A 175 -0.61 -30.45 22.14
CA THR A 175 -1.08 -30.95 23.45
C THR A 175 0.10 -30.96 24.40
N ILE A 176 -0.02 -30.18 25.47
CA ILE A 176 1.03 -30.06 26.48
C ILE A 176 0.58 -30.81 27.73
N THR A 177 1.44 -31.67 28.27
CA THR A 177 1.18 -32.50 29.47
C THR A 177 1.83 -31.94 30.73
N SER A 178 2.47 -30.77 30.67
CA SER A 178 2.93 -30.03 31.86
C SER A 178 3.15 -28.55 31.52
N PRO A 179 2.87 -27.59 32.44
CA PRO A 179 3.14 -26.17 32.20
C PRO A 179 4.59 -25.94 31.75
N GLY A 180 4.80 -25.15 30.69
CA GLY A 180 6.15 -24.92 30.21
C GLY A 180 6.28 -24.21 28.87
N PHE A 181 7.50 -24.26 28.33
CA PHE A 181 7.87 -23.68 27.05
C PHE A 181 7.18 -24.39 25.88
N VAL A 182 6.69 -23.61 24.91
CA VAL A 182 6.04 -24.11 23.69
C VAL A 182 6.89 -23.85 22.46
N GLU A 183 7.20 -22.58 22.22
CA GLU A 183 7.86 -22.12 20.99
C GLU A 183 8.59 -20.79 21.21
N ILE A 184 9.61 -20.53 20.38
CA ILE A 184 10.38 -19.28 20.35
C ILE A 184 10.23 -18.60 18.99
N TYR A 185 10.04 -17.29 19.01
CA TYR A 185 9.96 -16.46 17.81
C TYR A 185 11.02 -15.38 17.85
N ASN A 186 11.84 -15.31 16.79
CA ASN A 186 12.82 -14.27 16.61
C ASN A 186 12.15 -12.97 16.15
N LEU A 187 12.71 -11.84 16.58
CA LEU A 187 12.26 -10.52 16.14
C LEU A 187 13.11 -10.03 14.97
N SER A 188 12.49 -9.33 14.00
CA SER A 188 13.20 -8.75 12.85
C SER A 188 14.16 -7.63 13.25
N GLN A 189 13.90 -6.98 14.39
CA GLN A 189 14.73 -5.93 14.96
C GLN A 189 14.51 -5.83 16.48
N GLN A 190 15.46 -5.17 17.15
CA GLN A 190 15.30 -4.79 18.56
C GLN A 190 14.16 -3.79 18.74
N LEU A 191 13.49 -3.86 19.89
CA LEU A 191 12.42 -2.93 20.23
C LEU A 191 13.01 -1.62 20.78
N GLU A 192 12.40 -0.49 20.42
CA GLU A 192 12.87 0.81 20.89
C GLU A 192 12.39 1.07 22.33
N ILE A 193 13.31 1.34 23.25
CA ILE A 193 12.97 1.70 24.64
C ILE A 193 12.18 3.01 24.67
N GLY A 194 11.14 3.07 25.51
CA GLY A 194 10.24 4.20 25.65
C GLY A 194 9.20 4.32 24.54
N LYS A 195 9.07 3.30 23.67
CA LYS A 195 8.04 3.25 22.63
C LYS A 195 6.96 2.23 22.98
N THR A 196 5.74 2.52 22.55
CA THR A 196 4.58 1.64 22.70
C THR A 196 4.53 0.64 21.56
N TYR A 197 4.23 -0.61 21.89
CA TYR A 197 4.00 -1.70 20.96
C TYR A 197 2.73 -2.44 21.35
N ILE A 198 2.16 -3.17 20.40
CA ILE A 198 1.02 -4.04 20.61
C ILE A 198 1.31 -5.42 20.02
N PHE A 199 0.95 -6.45 20.79
CA PHE A 199 1.08 -7.84 20.40
C PHE A 199 -0.31 -8.41 20.13
N THR A 200 -0.47 -9.08 19.00
CA THR A 200 -1.69 -9.81 18.66
C THR A 200 -1.40 -11.22 18.17
N TYR A 201 -2.36 -12.12 18.36
CA TYR A 201 -2.34 -13.45 17.76
C TYR A 201 -3.76 -13.99 17.65
N LYS A 202 -3.96 -14.98 16.78
CA LYS A 202 -5.23 -15.68 16.64
C LYS A 202 -5.21 -16.96 17.47
N ASN A 203 -6.10 -17.05 18.45
CA ASN A 203 -6.30 -18.23 19.28
C ASN A 203 -7.51 -19.04 18.77
N HIS A 204 -7.39 -20.36 18.75
CA HIS A 204 -8.46 -21.28 18.34
C HIS A 204 -9.01 -22.09 19.51
N LYS A 205 -8.51 -21.88 20.75
CA LYS A 205 -8.97 -22.56 21.96
C LYS A 205 -9.42 -21.58 23.04
N ALA A 206 -10.17 -22.11 24.01
CA ALA A 206 -10.67 -21.33 25.14
C ALA A 206 -9.58 -20.88 26.12
N LYS A 207 -8.49 -21.67 26.26
CA LYS A 207 -7.34 -21.29 27.09
C LYS A 207 -6.37 -20.44 26.28
N GLU A 208 -5.91 -19.35 26.87
CA GLU A 208 -4.91 -18.46 26.26
C GLU A 208 -3.49 -19.02 26.40
N VAL A 209 -2.68 -18.74 25.39
CA VAL A 209 -1.23 -19.00 25.42
C VAL A 209 -0.57 -17.80 26.08
N LEU A 210 0.42 -18.03 26.93
CA LEU A 210 1.16 -16.96 27.59
C LEU A 210 2.35 -16.56 26.72
N PHE A 211 2.48 -15.27 26.42
CA PHE A 211 3.57 -14.75 25.61
C PHE A 211 4.48 -13.85 26.44
N PHE A 212 5.79 -14.10 26.35
CA PHE A 212 6.80 -13.35 27.09
C PHE A 212 7.84 -12.80 26.13
N LEU A 213 8.06 -11.48 26.17
CA LEU A 213 9.27 -10.88 25.64
C LEU A 213 10.43 -11.28 26.55
N TRP A 214 11.34 -12.08 26.00
CA TRP A 214 12.39 -12.73 26.76
C TRP A 214 13.69 -11.94 26.76
N ASN A 215 14.28 -11.74 27.92
CA ASN A 215 15.58 -11.09 28.08
C ASN A 215 16.52 -11.87 29.01
N GLY A 216 16.85 -13.11 28.64
CA GLY A 216 17.87 -13.92 29.30
C GLY A 216 17.41 -14.62 30.61
N SER A 217 16.54 -13.99 31.40
CA SER A 217 15.98 -14.57 32.63
C SER A 217 14.50 -14.20 32.82
N TRP A 218 13.81 -14.87 33.74
CA TRP A 218 12.40 -14.59 34.06
C TRP A 218 12.20 -13.21 34.69
N GLU A 219 13.11 -12.78 35.56
CA GLU A 219 13.07 -11.47 36.22
C GLU A 219 13.27 -10.32 35.22
N GLN A 220 13.95 -10.62 34.10
CA GLN A 220 14.18 -9.67 33.03
C GLN A 220 13.14 -9.74 31.92
N SER A 221 12.28 -10.75 31.90
CA SER A 221 11.26 -10.92 30.86
C SER A 221 9.98 -10.18 31.19
N THR A 222 9.15 -9.93 30.18
CA THR A 222 7.87 -9.22 30.36
C THR A 222 6.77 -9.95 29.62
N GLN A 223 5.68 -10.26 30.32
CA GLN A 223 4.51 -10.85 29.69
C GLN A 223 3.81 -9.79 28.82
N VAL A 224 3.43 -10.20 27.62
CA VAL A 224 2.61 -9.40 26.70
C VAL A 224 1.26 -10.08 26.53
N TYR A 225 0.22 -9.28 26.34
CA TYR A 225 -1.16 -9.76 26.27
C TYR A 225 -1.77 -9.42 24.91
N ASN A 226 -2.62 -10.31 24.42
CA ASN A 226 -3.26 -10.16 23.12
C ASN A 226 -4.06 -8.86 23.03
N GLY A 227 -3.75 -8.01 22.04
CA GLY A 227 -4.45 -6.75 21.78
C GLY A 227 -4.25 -5.67 22.87
N LYS A 228 -3.35 -5.87 23.83
CA LYS A 228 -3.06 -4.86 24.86
C LYS A 228 -1.73 -4.17 24.58
N PRO A 229 -1.72 -2.84 24.39
CA PRO A 229 -0.48 -2.12 24.18
C PRO A 229 0.37 -2.07 25.46
N PHE A 230 1.68 -2.03 25.28
CA PHE A 230 2.66 -1.95 26.35
C PHE A 230 3.84 -1.06 25.94
N GLU A 231 4.49 -0.45 26.92
CA GLU A 231 5.72 0.33 26.70
C GLU A 231 6.96 -0.54 26.90
N VAL A 232 7.91 -0.43 25.99
CA VAL A 232 9.18 -1.16 26.06
C VAL A 232 10.10 -0.45 27.05
N THR A 233 10.40 -1.11 28.17
CA THR A 233 11.23 -0.55 29.25
C THR A 233 12.67 -1.02 29.22
N LYS A 234 12.97 -2.05 28.42
CA LYS A 234 14.27 -2.71 28.30
C LYS A 234 14.37 -3.43 26.95
N GLN A 235 15.57 -3.90 26.60
CA GLN A 235 15.75 -4.71 25.39
C GLN A 235 15.27 -6.14 25.60
N TYR A 236 14.87 -6.80 24.52
CA TYR A 236 14.38 -8.19 24.53
C TYR A 236 14.94 -8.94 23.32
N ASN A 237 15.27 -10.21 23.50
CA ASN A 237 15.93 -11.02 22.49
C ASN A 237 14.95 -11.73 21.54
N ASN A 238 13.82 -12.17 22.07
CA ASN A 238 12.81 -12.94 21.33
C ASN A 238 11.46 -12.89 22.05
N LEU A 239 10.42 -13.38 21.38
CA LEU A 239 9.13 -13.68 21.97
C LEU A 239 9.05 -15.18 22.25
N ARG A 240 8.57 -15.58 23.43
CA ARG A 240 8.40 -17.00 23.81
C ARG A 240 6.95 -17.29 24.17
N ALA A 241 6.42 -18.36 23.59
CA ALA A 241 5.15 -18.94 23.96
C ALA A 241 5.35 -19.93 25.13
N HIS A 242 4.51 -19.80 26.15
CA HIS A 242 4.47 -20.66 27.33
C HIS A 242 3.03 -21.00 27.70
N THR A 243 2.84 -22.02 28.51
CA THR A 243 1.54 -22.55 28.92
C THR A 243 1.48 -22.77 30.42
N ASN A 244 0.28 -22.72 31.00
CA ASN A 244 0.06 -22.79 32.45
C ASN A 244 -0.69 -24.06 32.91
N GLY A 245 -0.85 -25.06 32.05
CA GLY A 245 -1.57 -26.28 32.42
C GLY A 245 -1.70 -27.26 31.26
N GLU A 246 -2.06 -28.49 31.64
CA GLU A 246 -2.27 -29.59 30.71
C GLU A 246 -3.51 -29.35 29.86
N THR A 247 -3.31 -29.03 28.59
CA THR A 247 -4.38 -28.84 27.60
C THR A 247 -3.80 -28.79 26.19
N GLU A 248 -4.69 -28.75 25.21
CA GLU A 248 -4.35 -28.47 23.82
C GLU A 248 -4.35 -26.96 23.58
N TYR A 249 -3.26 -26.46 23.00
CA TYR A 249 -3.14 -25.07 22.55
C TYR A 249 -3.11 -25.05 21.03
N ASP A 250 -3.80 -24.08 20.44
CA ASP A 250 -3.93 -23.94 18.98
C ASP A 250 -3.97 -22.45 18.61
N PHE A 251 -2.90 -21.96 17.97
CA PHE A 251 -2.73 -20.54 17.69
C PHE A 251 -1.91 -20.29 16.42
N GLU A 252 -2.13 -19.15 15.78
CA GLU A 252 -1.46 -18.73 14.54
C GLU A 252 -1.40 -17.21 14.41
N LEU A 253 -0.74 -16.72 13.35
CA LEU A 253 -0.77 -15.31 12.93
C LEU A 253 -0.35 -14.35 14.05
N LEU A 254 0.82 -14.60 14.64
CA LEU A 254 1.37 -13.71 15.66
C LEU A 254 1.84 -12.41 14.99
N LYS A 255 1.54 -11.27 15.60
CA LYS A 255 2.04 -9.97 15.17
C LYS A 255 2.50 -9.15 16.36
N LEU A 256 3.69 -8.56 16.24
CA LEU A 256 4.17 -7.52 17.15
C LEU A 256 4.43 -6.28 16.30
N GLU A 257 3.80 -5.17 16.64
CA GLU A 257 3.94 -3.93 15.87
C GLU A 257 4.02 -2.71 16.78
N LYS A 258 4.70 -1.66 16.29
CA LYS A 258 4.84 -0.39 17.01
C LYS A 258 3.51 0.34 16.99
N GLY A 259 3.08 0.86 18.13
CA GLY A 259 1.81 1.58 18.27
C GLY A 259 0.89 0.99 19.32
N ASN A 260 -0.29 1.60 19.45
CA ASN A 260 -1.29 1.26 20.44
C ASN A 260 -2.60 0.70 19.87
N ILE A 261 -2.73 0.65 18.54
CA ILE A 261 -3.89 0.08 17.84
C ILE A 261 -3.43 -1.14 17.03
N PRO A 262 -4.12 -2.28 17.15
CA PRO A 262 -3.79 -3.46 16.37
C PRO A 262 -4.26 -3.28 14.93
N THR A 263 -3.46 -3.76 13.99
CA THR A 263 -3.83 -3.87 12.58
C THR A 263 -3.89 -5.34 12.14
N ASP A 264 -4.51 -5.59 10.99
CA ASP A 264 -4.61 -6.95 10.44
C ASP A 264 -3.23 -7.61 10.27
N TRP A 265 -3.20 -8.93 10.39
CA TRP A 265 -1.95 -9.67 10.30
C TRP A 265 -1.31 -9.53 8.91
N THR A 266 0.00 -9.31 8.90
CA THR A 266 0.89 -9.39 7.72
C THR A 266 2.14 -10.17 8.11
N PRO A 267 2.83 -10.85 7.18
CA PRO A 267 4.15 -11.43 7.46
C PRO A 267 5.14 -10.32 7.85
N ALA A 268 6.20 -10.66 8.58
CA ALA A 268 7.30 -9.72 8.74
C ALA A 268 7.89 -9.42 7.34
N PRO A 269 8.26 -8.18 7.02
CA PRO A 269 8.89 -7.87 5.73
C PRO A 269 10.11 -8.74 5.42
N GLU A 270 10.83 -9.17 6.46
CA GLU A 270 11.99 -10.05 6.37
C GLU A 270 11.62 -11.52 6.09
N ASP A 271 10.36 -11.92 6.32
CA ASP A 271 9.84 -13.24 5.93
C ASP A 271 9.61 -13.34 4.41
N PHE A 272 9.72 -12.24 3.67
CA PHE A 272 9.91 -12.31 2.23
C PHE A 272 11.30 -12.89 1.95
N ASP A 273 11.37 -14.23 1.96
CA ASP A 273 12.53 -15.07 1.63
C ASP A 273 12.86 -14.94 0.14
N PHE A 274 13.12 -13.74 -0.34
CA PHE A 274 13.54 -13.50 -1.71
C PHE A 274 15.01 -13.89 -1.87
N TYR A 275 15.86 -13.65 -0.86
CA TYR A 275 17.27 -14.00 -0.90
C TYR A 275 17.51 -15.41 -0.37
N LYS A 276 17.85 -16.33 -1.27
CA LYS A 276 18.05 -17.74 -0.96
C LYS A 276 19.50 -18.04 -0.64
N LYS A 277 19.74 -19.24 -0.09
CA LYS A 277 21.08 -19.78 0.14
C LYS A 277 21.87 -19.87 -1.17
N GLN A 278 23.19 -19.92 -1.03
CA GLN A 278 24.09 -20.15 -2.15
C GLN A 278 24.01 -21.60 -2.63
N ILE A 279 24.13 -21.80 -3.95
CA ILE A 279 24.13 -23.11 -4.62
C ILE A 279 25.33 -23.23 -5.55
N ASP A 280 25.74 -24.47 -5.88
CA ASP A 280 26.77 -24.70 -6.89
C ASP A 280 26.19 -24.56 -8.31
N TYR A 281 26.98 -24.08 -9.27
CA TYR A 281 26.54 -23.97 -10.67
C TYR A 281 26.08 -25.31 -11.27
N SER A 282 26.66 -26.44 -10.86
CA SER A 282 26.21 -27.77 -11.26
C SER A 282 24.75 -28.04 -10.90
N GLU A 283 24.23 -27.43 -9.82
CA GLU A 283 22.83 -27.57 -9.45
C GLU A 283 21.89 -26.93 -10.46
N LEU A 284 22.34 -25.91 -11.21
CA LEU A 284 21.53 -25.28 -12.26
C LEU A 284 21.44 -26.15 -13.51
N LYS A 285 22.34 -27.12 -13.70
CA LYS A 285 22.33 -28.07 -14.83
C LYS A 285 21.34 -29.22 -14.64
N THR A 286 20.87 -29.43 -13.43
CA THR A 286 19.83 -30.43 -13.12
C THR A 286 18.53 -29.71 -12.79
N PHE A 287 17.43 -30.17 -13.37
CA PHE A 287 16.12 -29.60 -13.07
C PHE A 287 15.81 -29.70 -11.57
N LYS A 288 15.39 -28.57 -10.99
CA LYS A 288 14.78 -28.51 -9.67
C LYS A 288 13.64 -27.50 -9.72
N ASN A 289 12.48 -27.89 -9.22
CA ASN A 289 11.37 -26.96 -9.01
C ASN A 289 11.72 -26.03 -7.83
N ARG A 290 12.32 -24.88 -8.14
CA ARG A 290 12.79 -23.91 -7.15
C ARG A 290 11.66 -22.92 -6.80
N PRO A 291 11.57 -22.46 -5.55
CA PRO A 291 10.71 -21.33 -5.21
C PRO A 291 11.17 -20.04 -5.87
N ALA A 292 10.30 -19.03 -5.83
CA ALA A 292 10.66 -17.67 -6.22
C ALA A 292 11.83 -17.16 -5.37
N GLY A 293 12.77 -16.45 -5.99
CA GLY A 293 13.86 -15.79 -5.27
C GLY A 293 15.14 -15.61 -6.07
N SER A 294 16.04 -14.84 -5.48
CA SER A 294 17.42 -14.62 -5.88
C SER A 294 18.35 -15.58 -5.13
N TRP A 295 19.09 -16.39 -5.86
CA TRP A 295 20.07 -17.34 -5.35
C TRP A 295 21.48 -16.87 -5.72
N GLY A 296 22.40 -16.95 -4.77
CA GLY A 296 23.83 -16.89 -5.09
C GLY A 296 24.27 -18.19 -5.76
N VAL A 297 25.08 -18.10 -6.80
CA VAL A 297 25.60 -19.28 -7.52
C VAL A 297 27.12 -19.27 -7.45
N LEU A 298 27.74 -20.34 -6.98
CA LEU A 298 29.20 -20.51 -6.96
C LEU A 298 29.71 -20.95 -8.33
N LEU A 299 30.74 -20.27 -8.82
CA LEU A 299 31.47 -20.59 -10.05
C LEU A 299 32.97 -20.48 -9.77
N GLY A 300 33.56 -21.54 -9.19
CA GLY A 300 34.98 -21.57 -8.82
C GLY A 300 35.34 -20.43 -7.86
N ASP A 301 36.29 -19.58 -8.24
CA ASP A 301 36.79 -18.45 -7.44
C ASP A 301 35.82 -17.25 -7.39
N GLY A 302 34.66 -17.34 -8.03
CA GLY A 302 33.67 -16.26 -8.10
C GLY A 302 32.23 -16.75 -7.93
N GLY A 303 31.28 -15.81 -8.12
CA GLY A 303 29.87 -16.14 -8.03
C GLY A 303 28.98 -15.26 -8.91
N GLY A 304 27.85 -15.83 -9.28
CA GLY A 304 26.81 -15.22 -10.06
C GLY A 304 25.49 -15.08 -9.29
N ILE A 305 24.51 -14.49 -9.95
CA ILE A 305 23.14 -14.32 -9.43
C ILE A 305 22.19 -15.08 -10.35
N TYR A 306 21.38 -15.95 -9.76
CA TYR A 306 20.28 -16.63 -10.42
C TYR A 306 18.96 -16.17 -9.80
N VAL A 307 18.02 -15.72 -10.63
CA VAL A 307 16.69 -15.30 -10.20
C VAL A 307 15.65 -16.18 -10.84
N ASN A 308 14.75 -16.71 -10.03
CA ASN A 308 13.66 -17.58 -10.48
C ASN A 308 12.30 -16.95 -10.17
N PHE A 309 11.44 -16.90 -11.19
CA PHE A 309 10.04 -16.50 -11.08
C PHE A 309 9.15 -17.67 -11.49
N PRO A 310 8.70 -18.52 -10.54
CA PRO A 310 7.79 -19.60 -10.83
C PRO A 310 6.42 -19.06 -11.28
N SER A 311 5.74 -19.81 -12.14
CA SER A 311 4.40 -19.49 -12.63
C SER A 311 3.50 -20.73 -12.54
N ASN A 312 2.19 -20.50 -12.43
CA ASN A 312 1.18 -21.56 -12.49
C ASN A 312 0.70 -21.78 -13.94
N SER A 313 1.64 -22.12 -14.82
CA SER A 313 1.38 -22.43 -16.23
C SER A 313 2.38 -23.47 -16.75
N SER A 314 2.19 -23.95 -17.99
CA SER A 314 3.16 -24.87 -18.61
C SER A 314 4.55 -24.26 -18.74
N THR A 315 4.67 -22.95 -18.98
CA THR A 315 5.92 -22.20 -18.77
C THR A 315 6.09 -21.92 -17.28
N SER A 316 6.41 -22.97 -16.55
CA SER A 316 6.37 -23.00 -15.07
C SER A 316 7.42 -22.14 -14.36
N SER A 317 8.39 -21.58 -15.08
CA SER A 317 9.31 -20.58 -14.56
C SER A 317 9.75 -19.57 -15.62
N LEU A 318 10.14 -18.39 -15.17
CA LEU A 318 11.00 -17.47 -15.90
C LEU A 318 12.29 -17.29 -15.09
N GLU A 319 13.42 -17.67 -15.68
CA GLU A 319 14.69 -17.76 -15.00
C GLU A 319 15.74 -16.87 -15.66
N PHE A 320 16.46 -16.10 -14.84
CA PHE A 320 17.58 -15.28 -15.27
C PHE A 320 18.86 -15.67 -14.55
N PHE A 321 19.98 -15.66 -15.26
CA PHE A 321 21.27 -15.96 -14.66
C PHE A 321 22.35 -15.01 -15.17
N LYS A 322 23.05 -14.36 -14.24
CA LYS A 322 24.25 -13.58 -14.50
C LYS A 322 25.44 -14.29 -13.85
N PRO A 323 26.39 -14.85 -14.60
CA PRO A 323 27.40 -15.76 -14.04
C PRO A 323 28.49 -15.09 -13.21
N ASN A 324 28.81 -13.81 -13.44
CA ASN A 324 29.81 -13.08 -12.66
C ASN A 324 29.65 -11.55 -12.82
N TRP A 325 30.50 -10.77 -12.15
CA TRP A 325 30.48 -9.29 -12.15
C TRP A 325 31.13 -8.64 -13.38
N TYR A 326 31.78 -9.40 -14.28
CA TYR A 326 32.40 -8.80 -15.46
C TYR A 326 31.35 -8.18 -16.39
N PRO A 327 31.59 -6.97 -16.93
CA PRO A 327 30.68 -6.35 -17.90
C PRO A 327 30.47 -7.16 -19.18
N SER A 328 31.46 -7.98 -19.55
CA SER A 328 31.43 -8.80 -20.76
C SER A 328 30.49 -10.00 -20.67
N THR A 329 30.12 -10.47 -19.46
CA THR A 329 29.21 -11.61 -19.34
C THR A 329 27.76 -11.17 -19.43
N ARG A 330 26.97 -11.91 -20.20
CA ARG A 330 25.57 -11.59 -20.49
C ARG A 330 24.63 -12.14 -19.42
N ILE A 331 23.40 -11.64 -19.42
CA ILE A 331 22.29 -12.25 -18.67
C ILE A 331 21.73 -13.36 -19.55
N GLY A 332 21.79 -14.58 -19.05
CA GLY A 332 21.11 -15.72 -19.63
C GLY A 332 19.65 -15.76 -19.19
N VAL A 333 18.76 -16.20 -20.07
CA VAL A 333 17.35 -16.49 -19.81
C VAL A 333 17.03 -17.94 -20.14
N ARG A 334 16.14 -18.55 -19.36
CA ARG A 334 15.51 -19.84 -19.67
C ARG A 334 14.16 -19.98 -18.97
N ASN A 335 13.52 -21.12 -19.16
CA ASN A 335 12.29 -21.50 -18.47
C ASN A 335 12.26 -23.01 -18.19
N SER A 336 11.44 -23.42 -17.22
CA SER A 336 11.06 -24.82 -17.01
C SER A 336 9.67 -25.11 -17.54
N VAL A 337 9.38 -26.40 -17.70
CA VAL A 337 8.10 -26.91 -18.22
C VAL A 337 7.37 -27.72 -17.15
N ASP A 338 6.09 -27.40 -16.94
CA ASP A 338 5.15 -28.09 -16.04
C ASP A 338 5.68 -28.35 -14.61
N ALA A 339 6.61 -27.52 -14.13
CA ALA A 339 7.30 -27.63 -12.85
C ALA A 339 8.02 -28.99 -12.63
N ASN A 340 8.34 -29.71 -13.71
CA ASN A 340 8.92 -31.06 -13.62
C ASN A 340 10.13 -31.33 -14.53
N ARG A 341 10.41 -30.47 -15.53
CA ARG A 341 11.52 -30.68 -16.46
C ARG A 341 12.02 -29.38 -17.08
N PHE A 342 13.19 -29.46 -17.73
CA PHE A 342 13.59 -28.47 -18.72
C PHE A 342 12.95 -28.75 -20.08
N ASN A 343 12.95 -27.75 -20.95
CA ASN A 343 12.57 -27.83 -22.37
C ASN A 343 13.65 -28.58 -23.20
N GLU A 344 13.42 -28.65 -24.51
CA GLU A 344 14.23 -29.44 -25.48
C GLU A 344 15.71 -29.07 -25.55
N ASP A 345 16.09 -27.87 -25.07
CA ASP A 345 17.49 -27.44 -24.98
C ASP A 345 18.18 -27.88 -23.67
N ASN A 346 17.56 -28.78 -22.89
CA ASN A 346 18.06 -29.28 -21.61
C ASN A 346 18.30 -28.17 -20.55
N GLY A 347 17.60 -27.04 -20.66
CA GLY A 347 17.66 -25.97 -19.66
C GLY A 347 18.92 -25.12 -19.79
N GLU A 348 19.54 -25.10 -20.96
CA GLU A 348 20.63 -24.18 -21.26
C GLU A 348 20.15 -22.73 -21.17
N PHE A 349 21.00 -21.85 -20.65
CA PHE A 349 20.71 -20.42 -20.60
C PHE A 349 21.03 -19.78 -21.95
N ARG A 350 20.08 -19.01 -22.48
CA ARG A 350 20.27 -18.24 -23.72
C ARG A 350 20.58 -16.79 -23.38
N ASP A 351 21.66 -16.25 -23.95
CA ASP A 351 22.02 -14.86 -23.71
C ASP A 351 20.98 -13.90 -24.27
N LEU A 352 20.59 -12.92 -23.45
CA LEU A 352 19.79 -11.79 -23.91
C LEU A 352 20.67 -10.81 -24.71
N ALA A 353 20.19 -10.48 -25.92
CA ALA A 353 20.81 -9.46 -26.76
C ALA A 353 20.60 -8.07 -26.16
N TRP A 354 21.62 -7.21 -26.27
CA TRP A 354 21.48 -5.79 -25.97
C TRP A 354 20.84 -5.08 -27.17
N TYR A 355 20.29 -3.89 -26.96
CA TYR A 355 19.74 -3.09 -28.04
C TYR A 355 20.78 -2.87 -29.16
N ASP A 356 22.02 -2.55 -28.78
CA ASP A 356 23.15 -2.37 -29.70
C ASP A 356 23.63 -3.68 -30.35
N ASP A 357 23.19 -4.86 -29.87
CA ASP A 357 23.46 -6.12 -30.58
C ASP A 357 22.56 -6.29 -31.81
N VAL A 358 21.37 -5.68 -31.80
CA VAL A 358 20.36 -5.78 -32.87
C VAL A 358 20.51 -4.64 -33.87
N LEU A 359 20.73 -3.41 -33.39
CA LEU A 359 20.90 -2.22 -34.22
C LEU A 359 22.33 -1.73 -34.13
N ARG A 360 23.18 -2.22 -35.04
CA ARG A 360 24.59 -1.84 -35.09
C ARG A 360 24.80 -0.75 -36.13
N ALA A 361 25.48 0.32 -35.74
CA ALA A 361 26.10 1.23 -36.70
C ALA A 361 27.13 0.46 -37.56
N GLY A 362 27.38 0.95 -38.77
CA GLY A 362 28.50 0.44 -39.56
C GLY A 362 29.83 0.74 -38.89
N VAL A 363 30.87 0.00 -39.27
CA VAL A 363 32.20 0.10 -38.66
C VAL A 363 33.17 0.76 -39.65
N GLU A 364 33.99 1.69 -39.19
CA GLU A 364 35.06 2.25 -40.02
C GLU A 364 36.24 1.29 -40.14
N CYS A 365 36.75 1.14 -41.36
CA CYS A 365 38.01 0.47 -41.64
C CYS A 365 39.03 1.51 -42.08
N THR A 366 40.03 1.75 -41.23
CA THR A 366 41.01 2.84 -41.38
C THR A 366 42.42 2.34 -41.74
N GLN A 367 42.62 1.02 -41.72
CA GLN A 367 43.91 0.37 -41.97
C GLN A 367 43.71 -1.10 -42.33
N ASN A 368 44.81 -1.79 -42.67
CA ASN A 368 44.80 -3.25 -42.83
C ASN A 368 44.23 -3.92 -41.59
N THR A 369 43.29 -4.85 -41.76
CA THR A 369 42.58 -5.47 -40.64
C THR A 369 42.15 -6.90 -40.94
N THR A 370 41.91 -7.67 -39.89
CA THR A 370 41.28 -9.00 -39.94
C THR A 370 39.90 -8.92 -39.28
N LEU A 371 38.85 -9.23 -40.04
CA LEU A 371 37.47 -9.10 -39.59
C LEU A 371 37.10 -10.11 -38.52
N GLN A 372 36.78 -9.62 -37.34
CA GLN A 372 36.26 -10.44 -36.24
C GLN A 372 34.80 -10.83 -36.47
N LYS A 373 34.33 -11.89 -35.79
CA LYS A 373 32.94 -12.38 -35.90
C LYS A 373 31.87 -11.33 -35.66
N VAL A 374 32.17 -10.32 -34.82
CA VAL A 374 31.31 -9.15 -34.56
C VAL A 374 30.98 -8.37 -35.84
N HIS A 375 31.85 -8.39 -36.85
CA HIS A 375 31.66 -7.70 -38.13
C HIS A 375 30.77 -8.46 -39.12
N GLN A 376 30.38 -9.71 -38.81
CA GLN A 376 29.49 -10.49 -39.65
C GLN A 376 28.15 -9.78 -39.82
N ASN A 377 27.65 -9.79 -41.06
CA ASN A 377 26.38 -9.20 -41.46
C ASN A 377 26.30 -7.68 -41.22
N GLN A 378 27.44 -7.00 -41.14
CA GLN A 378 27.54 -5.54 -41.01
C GLN A 378 27.99 -4.87 -42.32
N THR A 379 27.86 -3.54 -42.37
CA THR A 379 28.49 -2.71 -43.39
C THR A 379 29.73 -2.01 -42.83
N LEU A 380 30.86 -2.16 -43.52
CA LEU A 380 32.11 -1.47 -43.20
C LEU A 380 32.34 -0.28 -44.14
N PHE A 381 32.69 0.86 -43.58
CA PHE A 381 33.05 2.07 -44.30
C PHE A 381 34.58 2.16 -44.39
N VAL A 382 35.12 1.87 -45.57
CA VAL A 382 36.57 1.81 -45.79
C VAL A 382 37.07 3.20 -46.18
N THR A 383 37.92 3.76 -45.33
CA THR A 383 38.34 5.17 -45.37
C THR A 383 39.71 5.37 -46.00
N THR A 384 40.52 4.31 -46.11
CA THR A 384 41.87 4.34 -46.68
C THR A 384 42.13 3.09 -47.53
N PRO A 385 43.11 3.12 -48.45
CA PRO A 385 43.59 1.91 -49.12
C PRO A 385 44.11 0.90 -48.09
N CYS A 386 43.59 -0.32 -48.10
CA CYS A 386 43.96 -1.35 -47.14
C CYS A 386 43.67 -2.77 -47.64
N ASN A 387 44.26 -3.76 -46.98
CA ASN A 387 43.89 -5.16 -47.09
C ASN A 387 42.97 -5.57 -45.94
N ILE A 388 41.83 -6.18 -46.28
CA ILE A 388 40.86 -6.70 -45.32
C ILE A 388 40.86 -8.22 -45.42
N GLU A 389 41.31 -8.88 -44.36
CA GLU A 389 41.29 -10.34 -44.23
C GLU A 389 39.98 -10.79 -43.57
N LEU A 390 39.35 -11.83 -44.11
CA LEU A 390 38.06 -12.31 -43.64
C LEU A 390 38.13 -13.70 -43.01
N ASN A 391 39.29 -14.36 -42.90
CA ASN A 391 39.40 -15.76 -42.43
C ASN A 391 38.76 -16.05 -41.05
N THR A 392 38.61 -15.06 -40.17
CA THR A 392 38.05 -15.24 -38.82
C THR A 392 36.52 -15.09 -38.69
N ILE A 393 35.82 -14.70 -39.77
CA ILE A 393 34.35 -14.76 -39.77
C ILE A 393 33.85 -16.18 -40.10
N ASP A 394 32.67 -16.53 -39.61
CA ASP A 394 32.06 -17.86 -39.72
C ASP A 394 31.65 -18.20 -41.17
N ASP A 395 31.49 -19.49 -41.44
CA ASP A 395 30.83 -19.92 -42.68
C ASP A 395 29.35 -19.50 -42.67
N LEU A 396 28.73 -19.39 -43.84
CA LEU A 396 27.37 -18.84 -44.01
C LEU A 396 27.23 -17.39 -43.52
N SER A 397 28.30 -16.59 -43.61
CA SER A 397 28.29 -15.17 -43.26
C SER A 397 28.58 -14.28 -44.47
N SER A 398 28.14 -13.02 -44.38
CA SER A 398 28.39 -12.01 -45.41
C SER A 398 28.77 -10.67 -44.77
N VAL A 399 29.56 -9.86 -45.46
CA VAL A 399 29.94 -8.51 -45.02
C VAL A 399 29.86 -7.56 -46.20
N SER A 400 29.23 -6.40 -45.99
CA SER A 400 29.13 -5.34 -47.00
C SER A 400 30.19 -4.27 -46.75
N PHE A 401 30.68 -3.66 -47.83
CA PHE A 401 31.71 -2.62 -47.77
C PHE A 401 31.31 -1.43 -48.62
N ARG A 402 31.57 -0.23 -48.09
CA ARG A 402 31.43 1.04 -48.79
C ARG A 402 32.78 1.74 -48.81
N LYS A 403 33.30 2.03 -50.00
CA LYS A 403 34.48 2.87 -50.17
C LYS A 403 34.10 4.33 -49.97
N VAL A 404 34.79 5.05 -49.08
CA VAL A 404 34.50 6.48 -48.79
C VAL A 404 35.65 7.42 -49.17
N PHE A 405 36.59 6.96 -50.00
CA PHE A 405 37.70 7.74 -50.55
C PHE A 405 37.82 7.53 -52.07
N ASP A 406 38.49 8.43 -52.79
CA ASP A 406 38.48 8.44 -54.26
C ASP A 406 39.58 7.61 -54.94
N SER A 407 40.78 7.52 -54.37
CA SER A 407 41.94 6.89 -55.05
C SER A 407 42.63 5.84 -54.20
N GLY A 408 43.14 4.79 -54.85
CA GLY A 408 43.78 3.64 -54.21
C GLY A 408 42.87 2.41 -54.17
N VAL A 409 43.48 1.27 -53.83
CA VAL A 409 42.86 -0.06 -53.91
C VAL A 409 42.55 -0.57 -52.50
N VAL A 410 41.37 -1.17 -52.34
CA VAL A 410 41.07 -2.04 -51.21
C VAL A 410 41.19 -3.47 -51.69
N SER A 411 41.98 -4.30 -51.00
CA SER A 411 42.12 -5.72 -51.30
C SER A 411 41.42 -6.57 -50.26
N PHE A 412 40.88 -7.71 -50.69
CA PHE A 412 40.23 -8.67 -49.81
C PHE A 412 41.03 -9.97 -49.81
N SER A 413 41.24 -10.51 -48.62
CA SER A 413 41.87 -11.81 -48.42
C SER A 413 40.91 -12.73 -47.67
N CYS A 414 40.89 -14.00 -48.06
CA CYS A 414 40.06 -15.03 -47.45
C CYS A 414 40.93 -16.27 -47.23
N ASN A 415 41.87 -16.20 -46.29
CA ASN A 415 42.86 -17.26 -46.11
C ASN A 415 42.19 -18.62 -45.83
N GLY A 416 42.64 -19.65 -46.54
CA GLY A 416 42.07 -21.00 -46.47
C GLY A 416 40.80 -21.23 -47.30
N LYS A 417 40.37 -20.26 -48.12
CA LYS A 417 39.24 -20.40 -49.05
C LYS A 417 39.61 -20.05 -50.49
N ASN A 418 38.86 -20.61 -51.43
CA ASN A 418 38.97 -20.25 -52.84
C ASN A 418 38.27 -18.90 -53.07
N ILE A 419 38.96 -17.95 -53.69
CA ILE A 419 38.39 -16.64 -54.00
C ILE A 419 37.70 -16.69 -55.35
N ILE A 420 36.42 -16.27 -55.39
CA ILE A 420 35.60 -16.21 -56.60
C ILE A 420 35.07 -14.79 -56.76
N TYR A 421 35.51 -14.08 -57.80
CA TYR A 421 34.96 -12.77 -58.16
C TYR A 421 33.72 -12.94 -59.04
N THR A 422 32.61 -12.29 -58.69
CA THR A 422 31.34 -12.38 -59.43
C THR A 422 31.02 -11.12 -60.25
N ALA A 423 31.84 -10.07 -60.12
CA ALA A 423 31.74 -8.81 -60.85
C ALA A 423 33.14 -8.24 -61.14
N ASP A 424 33.44 -7.01 -60.72
CA ASP A 424 34.79 -6.45 -60.87
C ASP A 424 35.81 -7.28 -60.05
N ASN A 425 37.05 -7.38 -60.55
CA ASN A 425 38.13 -8.15 -59.91
C ASN A 425 39.08 -7.30 -59.04
N GLN A 426 38.81 -5.99 -58.94
CA GLN A 426 39.56 -5.05 -58.10
C GLN A 426 38.62 -4.00 -57.51
N PHE A 427 38.79 -3.67 -56.23
CA PHE A 427 38.00 -2.63 -55.56
C PHE A 427 38.76 -1.29 -55.56
N ASN A 428 38.80 -0.65 -56.72
CA ASN A 428 39.63 0.53 -57.02
C ASN A 428 38.85 1.74 -57.57
N GLY A 429 37.52 1.69 -57.58
CA GLY A 429 36.64 2.78 -58.02
C GLY A 429 36.65 3.99 -57.09
N LYS A 430 35.87 5.02 -57.43
CA LYS A 430 35.79 6.25 -56.63
C LYS A 430 35.00 6.05 -55.33
N LYS A 431 34.88 7.12 -54.52
CA LYS A 431 34.00 7.11 -53.34
C LYS A 431 32.58 6.75 -53.76
N GLY A 432 31.93 5.90 -52.97
CA GLY A 432 30.62 5.33 -53.31
C GLY A 432 30.69 3.92 -53.90
N SER A 433 31.87 3.41 -54.28
CA SER A 433 32.01 2.02 -54.74
C SER A 433 31.64 1.04 -53.61
N THR A 434 31.11 -0.14 -53.97
CA THR A 434 30.69 -1.17 -53.00
C THR A 434 31.34 -2.52 -53.25
N ALA A 435 31.48 -3.29 -52.17
CA ALA A 435 31.73 -4.71 -52.28
C ALA A 435 30.85 -5.50 -51.30
N VAL A 436 30.50 -6.73 -51.62
CA VAL A 436 29.89 -7.70 -50.71
C VAL A 436 30.70 -8.97 -50.76
N ILE A 437 31.13 -9.46 -49.61
CA ILE A 437 31.91 -10.69 -49.50
C ILE A 437 31.14 -11.71 -48.68
N SER A 438 30.90 -12.89 -49.26
CA SER A 438 30.12 -13.97 -48.66
C SER A 438 30.94 -15.26 -48.59
N ARG A 439 30.89 -15.94 -47.44
CA ARG A 439 31.61 -17.19 -47.20
C ARG A 439 30.66 -18.38 -47.16
N TYR A 440 30.96 -19.40 -47.95
CA TYR A 440 30.21 -20.65 -47.95
C TYR A 440 31.12 -21.84 -48.29
N GLY A 441 31.11 -22.89 -47.45
CA GLY A 441 31.92 -24.09 -47.67
C GLY A 441 33.41 -23.80 -47.81
N ASN A 442 34.01 -24.12 -48.95
CA ASN A 442 35.43 -23.84 -49.24
C ASN A 442 35.65 -22.51 -49.98
N ASP A 443 34.59 -21.77 -50.29
CA ASP A 443 34.64 -20.63 -51.19
C ASP A 443 34.35 -19.30 -50.47
N CYS A 444 34.93 -18.24 -51.02
CA CYS A 444 34.75 -16.84 -50.64
C CYS A 444 34.38 -16.06 -51.90
N TYR A 445 33.09 -15.71 -52.00
CA TYR A 445 32.53 -14.97 -53.13
C TYR A 445 32.71 -13.48 -52.88
N ILE A 446 33.28 -12.76 -53.85
CA ILE A 446 33.55 -11.33 -53.79
C ILE A 446 32.82 -10.66 -54.95
N ASP A 447 31.79 -9.88 -54.61
CA ASP A 447 31.03 -9.07 -55.55
C ASP A 447 31.47 -7.61 -55.40
N ILE A 448 32.07 -7.03 -56.44
CA ILE A 448 32.56 -5.65 -56.44
C ILE A 448 31.84 -4.86 -57.52
N ARG A 449 31.39 -3.66 -57.15
CA ARG A 449 30.82 -2.67 -58.04
C ARG A 449 31.51 -1.34 -57.87
N ASN A 450 32.39 -1.00 -58.80
CA ASN A 450 33.04 0.30 -58.86
C ASN A 450 32.13 1.37 -59.49
N VAL A 451 32.33 2.62 -59.06
CA VAL A 451 31.70 3.84 -59.63
C VAL A 451 32.72 4.85 -60.11
#